data_AF-A0A7K2KTC9-F1
#
_entry.id   AF-A0A7K2KTC9-F1
#
_cell.length_a   1.000
_cell.length_b   1.000
_cell.length_c   1.000
_cell.angle_alpha   90.00
_cell.angle_beta   90.00
_cell.angle_gamma   90.00
#
_symmetry.space_group_name_H-M   'P 1'
#
loop_
_entity.id
_entity.type
_entity.pdbx_description
1 polymer ?
#
loop_
_entity_poly.entity_id
_entity_poly.type
_entity_poly.pdbx_seq_one_letter_code
_entity_poly.pdbx_strand_id
1 'polypeptide(L)'
;RRRDALAEDTRVAEARLADARERRNAAHESWLDVKSRRLEGIAAELAVTLTPGDPCQVCGSTAHPAPALTTADHVDRATEEAAYAAYTGAEETRTAAERALAVTRESWSTARAEVQAGAPDGSPEPTAGELADEVAELTALHAEAHALAGQTHSARETLARADREHEERVTAQREAERRVAARTSRREALDREQLTLDEELARGRGAFATVAEHATRLERRIALLVDATGTVRDAELAAQRLKEADDRLADAAYRAGFTTPAEAAAALLREG
;
A
#
# COMPACT_ATOMS: atom_id res chain seq x y z
N ARG A 1 -60.62 25.32 -8.78
CA ARG A 1 -60.00 26.05 -7.65
C ARG A 1 -59.28 25.13 -6.66
N ARG A 2 -59.94 24.24 -5.90
CA ARG A 2 -59.25 23.31 -4.96
C ARG A 2 -58.36 22.29 -5.68
N ARG A 3 -58.83 21.70 -6.79
CA ARG A 3 -58.05 20.78 -7.65
C ARG A 3 -56.77 21.43 -8.19
N ASP A 4 -56.90 22.64 -8.74
CA ASP A 4 -55.79 23.33 -9.40
C ASP A 4 -54.73 23.79 -8.39
N ALA A 5 -55.16 24.20 -7.20
CA ALA A 5 -54.25 24.46 -6.08
C ALA A 5 -53.47 23.20 -5.67
N LEU A 6 -54.15 22.04 -5.56
CA LEU A 6 -53.51 20.77 -5.24
C LEU A 6 -52.57 20.26 -6.36
N ALA A 7 -52.86 20.59 -7.62
CA ALA A 7 -51.97 20.28 -8.74
C ALA A 7 -50.67 21.08 -8.64
N GLU A 8 -50.75 22.38 -8.32
CA GLU A 8 -49.58 23.22 -8.08
C GLU A 8 -48.80 22.77 -6.83
N ASP A 9 -49.49 22.45 -5.73
CA ASP A 9 -48.86 21.90 -4.53
C ASP A 9 -48.10 20.60 -4.82
N THR A 10 -48.60 19.77 -5.75
CA THR A 10 -47.94 18.54 -6.19
C THR A 10 -46.63 18.85 -6.92
N ARG A 11 -46.64 19.80 -7.86
CA ARG A 11 -45.42 20.23 -8.57
C ARG A 11 -44.37 20.78 -7.62
N VAL A 12 -44.79 21.61 -6.66
CA VAL A 12 -43.90 22.16 -5.62
C VAL A 12 -43.32 21.04 -4.75
N ALA A 13 -44.12 20.03 -4.37
CA ALA A 13 -43.65 18.89 -3.60
C ALA A 13 -42.66 18.01 -4.40
N GLU A 14 -42.86 17.84 -5.71
CA GLU A 14 -41.92 17.13 -6.60
C GLU A 14 -40.57 17.85 -6.70
N ALA A 15 -40.58 19.18 -6.87
CA ALA A 15 -39.37 19.98 -6.89
C ALA A 15 -38.60 19.90 -5.56
N ARG A 16 -39.31 19.96 -4.42
CA ARG A 16 -38.71 19.78 -3.09
C ARG A 16 -38.08 18.40 -2.90
N LEU A 17 -38.71 17.35 -3.44
CA LEU A 17 -38.15 16.00 -3.38
C LEU A 17 -36.89 15.88 -4.25
N ALA A 18 -36.88 16.47 -5.44
CA ALA A 18 -35.70 16.47 -6.31
C ALA A 18 -34.50 17.14 -5.62
N ASP A 19 -34.70 18.32 -5.05
CA ASP A 19 -33.67 19.06 -4.31
C ASP A 19 -33.21 18.31 -3.03
N ALA A 20 -34.13 17.70 -2.29
CA ALA A 20 -33.77 16.89 -1.13
C ALA A 20 -32.93 15.65 -1.50
N ARG A 21 -33.17 15.04 -2.67
CA ARG A 21 -32.36 13.91 -3.18
C ARG A 21 -30.95 14.35 -3.55
N GLU A 22 -30.82 15.50 -4.22
CA GLU A 22 -29.51 16.08 -4.57
C GLU A 22 -28.70 16.38 -3.30
N ARG A 23 -29.29 17.09 -2.34
CA ARG A 23 -28.64 17.40 -1.05
C ARG A 23 -28.22 16.14 -0.27
N ARG A 24 -29.05 15.09 -0.29
CA ARG A 24 -28.71 13.80 0.32
C ARG A 24 -27.53 13.13 -0.37
N ASN A 25 -27.48 13.13 -1.70
CA ASN A 25 -26.37 12.53 -2.45
C ASN A 25 -25.06 13.27 -2.18
N ALA A 26 -25.08 14.61 -2.22
CA ALA A 26 -23.91 15.43 -1.91
C ALA A 26 -23.40 15.20 -0.48
N ALA A 27 -24.30 15.12 0.51
CA ALA A 27 -23.93 14.82 1.89
C ALA A 27 -23.34 13.40 2.05
N HIS A 28 -23.88 12.43 1.32
CA HIS A 28 -23.37 11.05 1.31
C HIS A 28 -21.95 10.97 0.72
N GLU A 29 -21.71 11.62 -0.41
CA GLU A 29 -20.38 11.70 -1.04
C GLU A 29 -19.36 12.38 -0.11
N SER A 30 -19.74 13.51 0.49
CA SER A 30 -18.88 14.21 1.45
C SER A 30 -18.54 13.34 2.67
N TRP A 31 -19.51 12.57 3.19
CA TRP A 31 -19.24 11.66 4.29
C TRP A 31 -18.30 10.51 3.90
N LEU A 32 -18.48 9.92 2.71
CA LEU A 32 -17.58 8.88 2.21
C LEU A 32 -16.14 9.38 2.02
N ASP A 33 -15.97 10.59 1.50
CA ASP A 33 -14.66 11.22 1.36
C ASP A 33 -13.97 11.45 2.72
N VAL A 34 -14.69 12.06 3.67
CA VAL A 34 -14.21 12.28 5.05
C VAL A 34 -13.81 10.95 5.70
N LYS A 35 -14.65 9.91 5.54
CA LYS A 35 -14.38 8.57 6.05
C LYS A 35 -13.13 7.95 5.42
N SER A 36 -12.93 8.08 4.11
CA SER A 36 -11.74 7.57 3.42
C SER A 36 -10.46 8.23 3.95
N ARG A 37 -10.44 9.57 4.01
CA ARG A 37 -9.30 10.35 4.51
C ARG A 37 -8.94 9.98 5.95
N ARG A 38 -9.95 9.75 6.80
CA ARG A 38 -9.72 9.29 8.17
C ARG A 38 -9.12 7.88 8.23
N LEU A 39 -9.60 6.95 7.40
CA LEU A 39 -9.04 5.59 7.34
C LEU A 39 -7.58 5.59 6.89
N GLU A 40 -7.21 6.45 5.94
CA GLU A 40 -5.83 6.66 5.52
C GLU A 40 -4.95 7.24 6.66
N GLY A 41 -5.55 8.08 7.52
CA GLY A 41 -4.89 8.68 8.69
C GLY A 41 -4.95 7.88 9.99
N ILE A 42 -5.57 6.69 10.01
CA ILE A 42 -5.88 5.96 11.27
C ILE A 42 -4.62 5.56 12.06
N ALA A 43 -3.51 5.29 11.36
CA ALA A 43 -2.26 4.92 12.01
C ALA A 43 -1.71 6.06 12.87
N ALA A 44 -1.88 7.32 12.44
CA ALA A 44 -1.48 8.50 13.19
C ALA A 44 -2.37 8.71 14.42
N GLU A 45 -3.69 8.46 14.32
CA GLU A 45 -4.60 8.51 15.48
C GLU A 45 -4.18 7.50 16.55
N LEU A 46 -3.90 6.27 16.15
CA LEU A 46 -3.47 5.20 17.07
C LEU A 46 -2.11 5.52 17.69
N ALA A 47 -1.20 6.11 16.91
CA ALA A 47 0.13 6.46 17.36
C ALA A 47 0.15 7.50 18.51
N VAL A 48 -0.84 8.40 18.57
CA VAL A 48 -0.98 9.38 19.66
C VAL A 48 -1.15 8.71 21.03
N THR A 49 -1.72 7.49 21.07
CA THR A 49 -1.94 6.75 22.31
C THR A 49 -0.77 5.85 22.73
N LEU A 50 0.33 5.83 21.97
CA LEU A 50 1.48 4.99 22.28
C LEU A 50 2.30 5.57 23.45
N THR A 51 2.49 4.75 24.48
CA THR A 51 3.39 5.05 25.60
C THR A 51 4.67 4.21 25.47
N PRO A 52 5.87 4.80 25.61
CA PRO A 52 7.12 4.03 25.57
C PRO A 52 7.15 2.93 26.63
N GLY A 53 7.43 1.69 26.22
CA GLY A 53 7.51 0.53 27.11
C GLY A 53 6.18 -0.22 27.31
N ASP A 54 5.04 0.37 26.99
CA ASP A 54 3.75 -0.31 27.04
C ASP A 54 3.49 -1.11 25.75
N PRO A 55 2.88 -2.30 25.83
CA PRO A 55 2.56 -3.09 24.64
C PRO A 55 1.45 -2.42 23.83
N CYS A 56 1.71 -2.21 22.53
CA CYS A 56 0.72 -1.70 21.59
C CYS A 56 -0.47 -2.64 21.45
N GLN A 57 -1.69 -2.08 21.45
CA GLN A 57 -2.94 -2.85 21.38
C GLN A 57 -3.16 -3.54 20.01
N VAL A 58 -2.44 -3.13 18.97
CA VAL A 58 -2.56 -3.70 17.61
C VAL A 58 -1.60 -4.86 17.40
N CYS A 59 -0.33 -4.69 17.76
CA CYS A 59 0.74 -5.66 17.45
C CYS A 59 1.44 -6.26 18.68
N GLY A 60 1.20 -5.74 19.89
CA GLY A 60 1.84 -6.19 21.14
C GLY A 60 3.27 -5.70 21.36
N SER A 61 3.88 -4.97 20.43
CA SER A 61 5.26 -4.43 20.57
C SER A 61 5.31 -3.29 21.59
N THR A 62 6.41 -3.22 22.35
CA THR A 62 6.71 -2.13 23.29
C THR A 62 7.57 -1.00 22.68
N ALA A 63 7.98 -1.14 21.41
CA ALA A 63 8.85 -0.21 20.71
C ALA A 63 8.27 0.22 19.35
N HIS A 64 8.20 1.55 19.14
CA HIS A 64 7.78 2.21 17.90
C HIS A 64 8.75 3.38 17.61
N PRO A 65 9.90 3.12 16.96
CA PRO A 65 10.94 4.15 16.76
C PRO A 65 10.56 5.24 15.75
N ALA A 66 9.54 5.00 14.91
CA ALA A 66 9.02 5.96 13.93
C ALA A 66 7.48 5.87 13.88
N PRO A 67 6.77 6.36 14.91
CA PRO A 67 5.31 6.35 14.92
C PRO A 67 4.76 7.27 13.83
N ALA A 68 3.59 6.93 13.29
CA ALA A 68 2.92 7.77 12.30
C ALA A 68 2.53 9.12 12.91
N LEU A 69 2.71 10.21 12.15
CA LEU A 69 2.41 11.56 12.59
C LEU A 69 1.12 12.08 11.95
N THR A 70 0.35 12.86 12.69
CA THR A 70 -0.80 13.57 12.15
C THR A 70 -0.32 14.68 11.21
N THR A 71 -0.95 14.79 10.05
CA THR A 71 -0.73 15.88 9.11
C THR A 71 -1.74 17.01 9.36
N ALA A 72 -1.50 18.19 8.79
CA ALA A 72 -2.43 19.32 8.89
C ALA A 72 -3.82 19.02 8.29
N ASP A 73 -3.90 18.09 7.33
CA ASP A 73 -5.13 17.66 6.66
C ASP A 73 -5.79 16.44 7.33
N HIS A 74 -5.35 16.06 8.53
CA HIS A 74 -5.89 14.91 9.23
C HIS A 74 -7.37 15.13 9.60
N VAL A 75 -8.21 14.18 9.17
CA VAL A 75 -9.63 14.11 9.51
C VAL A 75 -9.79 13.28 10.77
N ASP A 76 -10.33 13.89 11.83
CA ASP A 76 -10.58 13.23 13.09
C ASP A 76 -11.97 12.56 13.14
N ARG A 77 -12.20 11.80 14.22
CA ARG A 77 -13.48 11.12 14.48
C ARG A 77 -14.66 12.10 14.52
N ALA A 78 -14.48 13.26 15.14
CA ALA A 78 -15.56 14.25 15.29
C ALA A 78 -16.00 14.81 13.92
N THR A 79 -15.06 15.00 13.00
CA THR A 79 -15.35 15.42 11.62
C THR A 79 -16.11 14.33 10.84
N GLU A 80 -15.73 13.05 10.98
CA GLU A 80 -16.48 11.93 10.41
C GLU A 80 -17.92 11.87 10.95
N GLU A 81 -18.08 12.01 12.27
CA GLU A 81 -19.39 12.00 12.93
C GLU A 81 -20.27 13.18 12.49
N ALA A 82 -19.70 14.37 12.35
CA ALA A 82 -20.43 15.55 11.84
C ALA A 82 -20.88 15.36 10.38
N ALA A 83 -20.02 14.80 9.52
CA ALA A 83 -20.39 14.49 8.14
C ALA A 83 -21.46 13.39 8.07
N TYR A 84 -21.38 12.38 8.93
CA TYR A 84 -22.41 11.34 9.04
C TYR A 84 -23.74 11.93 9.50
N ALA A 85 -23.74 12.81 10.51
CA ALA A 85 -24.93 13.49 11.00
C ALA A 85 -25.60 14.36 9.92
N ALA A 86 -24.79 15.05 9.10
CA ALA A 86 -25.29 15.82 7.96
C ALA A 86 -25.96 14.92 6.90
N TYR A 87 -25.33 13.77 6.59
CA TYR A 87 -25.93 12.76 5.70
C TYR A 87 -27.25 12.22 6.24
N THR A 88 -27.31 11.83 7.52
CA THR A 88 -28.55 11.31 8.13
C THR A 88 -29.65 12.36 8.16
N GLY A 89 -29.32 13.62 8.47
CA GLY A 89 -30.30 14.72 8.43
C GLY A 89 -30.84 15.00 7.01
N ALA A 90 -29.99 14.88 5.99
CA ALA A 90 -30.41 14.99 4.59
C ALA A 90 -31.30 13.81 4.16
N GLU A 91 -31.01 12.60 4.62
CA GLU A 91 -31.81 11.39 4.41
C GLU A 91 -33.20 11.50 5.06
N GLU A 92 -33.27 12.04 6.28
CA GLU A 92 -34.54 12.34 6.95
C GLU A 92 -35.35 13.39 6.19
N THR A 93 -34.70 14.45 5.72
CA THR A 93 -35.32 15.52 4.92
C THR A 93 -35.90 14.96 3.62
N ARG A 94 -35.15 14.11 2.91
CA ARG A 94 -35.65 13.41 1.71
C ARG A 94 -36.85 12.54 2.04
N THR A 95 -36.80 11.76 3.12
CA THR A 95 -37.92 10.91 3.55
C THR A 95 -39.17 11.72 3.91
N ALA A 96 -39.00 12.89 4.53
CA ALA A 96 -40.10 13.81 4.81
C ALA A 96 -40.70 14.38 3.51
N ALA A 97 -39.87 14.78 2.55
CA ALA A 97 -40.31 15.26 1.24
C ALA A 97 -41.07 14.18 0.45
N GLU A 98 -40.63 12.92 0.47
CA GLU A 98 -41.34 11.81 -0.16
C GLU A 98 -42.73 11.57 0.46
N ARG A 99 -42.82 11.60 1.79
CA ARG A 99 -44.11 11.48 2.50
C ARG A 99 -45.05 12.65 2.18
N ALA A 100 -44.53 13.88 2.16
CA ALA A 100 -45.33 15.06 1.81
C ALA A 100 -45.87 14.96 0.38
N LEU A 101 -45.05 14.54 -0.58
CA LEU A 101 -45.48 14.33 -1.96
C LEU A 101 -46.57 13.25 -2.06
N ALA A 102 -46.44 12.15 -1.33
CA ALA A 102 -47.45 11.09 -1.32
C ALA A 102 -48.81 11.61 -0.83
N VAL A 103 -48.83 12.38 0.28
CA VAL A 103 -50.06 12.99 0.82
C VAL A 103 -50.70 13.98 -0.14
N THR A 104 -49.89 14.85 -0.78
CA THR A 104 -50.41 15.82 -1.74
C THR A 104 -50.96 15.14 -3.00
N ARG A 105 -50.29 14.09 -3.50
CA ARG A 105 -50.78 13.30 -4.63
C ARG A 105 -52.09 12.58 -4.31
N GLU A 106 -52.20 11.98 -3.13
CA GLU A 106 -53.44 11.34 -2.68
C GLU A 106 -54.58 12.37 -2.57
N SER A 107 -54.31 13.53 -1.98
CA SER A 107 -55.28 14.63 -1.86
C SER A 107 -55.72 15.16 -3.23
N TRP A 108 -54.78 15.32 -4.18
CA TRP A 108 -55.07 15.71 -5.55
C TRP A 108 -55.91 14.66 -6.27
N SER A 109 -55.60 13.37 -6.10
CA SER A 109 -56.35 12.27 -6.71
C SER A 109 -57.79 12.20 -6.19
N THR A 110 -57.97 12.40 -4.88
CA THR A 110 -59.30 12.44 -4.24
C THR A 110 -60.09 13.64 -4.73
N ALA A 111 -59.49 14.84 -4.75
CA ALA A 111 -60.15 16.04 -5.25
C ALA A 111 -60.52 15.94 -6.74
N ARG A 112 -59.73 15.21 -7.55
CA ARG A 112 -60.06 14.91 -8.95
C ARG A 112 -61.25 13.95 -9.06
N ALA A 113 -61.29 12.91 -8.23
CA ALA A 113 -62.40 11.96 -8.18
C ALA A 113 -63.71 12.60 -7.69
N GLU A 114 -63.65 13.49 -6.70
CA GLU A 114 -64.81 14.27 -6.21
C GLU A 114 -65.39 15.18 -7.30
N VAL A 115 -64.55 15.83 -8.12
CA VAL A 115 -65.01 16.63 -9.26
C VAL A 115 -65.68 15.74 -10.33
N GLN A 116 -65.21 14.51 -10.53
CA GLN A 116 -65.82 13.54 -11.45
C GLN A 116 -67.13 12.94 -10.91
N ALA A 117 -67.23 12.70 -9.60
CA ALA A 117 -68.38 12.06 -8.97
C ALA A 117 -69.47 13.05 -8.52
N GLY A 118 -69.09 14.30 -8.25
CA GLY A 118 -69.94 15.36 -7.71
C GLY A 118 -70.34 16.41 -8.73
N ALA A 119 -70.27 16.14 -10.03
CA ALA A 119 -70.88 17.02 -11.02
C ALA A 119 -72.41 16.98 -10.83
N PRO A 120 -73.07 18.03 -10.29
CA PRO A 120 -74.53 18.11 -10.32
C PRO A 120 -75.00 18.07 -11.78
N ASP A 121 -76.20 17.52 -11.97
CA ASP A 121 -77.05 17.51 -13.18
C ASP A 121 -77.40 18.94 -13.67
N GLY A 122 -76.41 19.82 -13.76
CA GLY A 122 -76.57 21.28 -13.90
C GLY A 122 -75.31 22.12 -13.65
N SER A 123 -74.14 21.50 -13.45
CA SER A 123 -72.87 22.19 -13.74
C SER A 123 -72.90 22.60 -15.22
N PRO A 124 -72.46 23.80 -15.63
CA PRO A 124 -72.28 24.03 -17.06
C PRO A 124 -71.37 22.92 -17.58
N GLU A 125 -71.87 22.14 -18.54
CA GLU A 125 -71.05 21.17 -19.24
C GLU A 125 -69.79 21.91 -19.70
N PRO A 126 -68.59 21.36 -19.46
CA PRO A 126 -67.36 22.01 -19.88
C PRO A 126 -67.53 22.35 -21.35
N THR A 127 -67.36 23.63 -21.65
CA THR A 127 -67.60 24.14 -22.99
C THR A 127 -66.70 23.39 -23.96
N ALA A 128 -67.13 23.28 -25.23
CA ALA A 128 -66.31 22.63 -26.24
C ALA A 128 -64.88 23.23 -26.32
N GLY A 129 -64.70 24.51 -25.96
CA GLY A 129 -63.40 25.16 -25.82
C GLY A 129 -62.56 24.64 -24.64
N GLU A 130 -63.15 24.54 -23.44
CA GLU A 130 -62.44 24.02 -22.25
C GLU A 130 -62.04 22.55 -22.44
N LEU A 131 -62.88 21.74 -23.09
CA LEU A 131 -62.53 20.36 -23.45
C LEU A 131 -61.43 20.31 -24.52
N ALA A 132 -61.44 21.23 -25.49
CA ALA A 132 -60.40 21.31 -26.51
C ALA A 132 -59.04 21.71 -25.90
N ASP A 133 -59.02 22.66 -24.97
CA ASP A 133 -57.82 23.10 -24.27
C ASP A 133 -57.22 21.98 -23.39
N GLU A 134 -58.06 21.26 -22.63
CA GLU A 134 -57.62 20.11 -21.83
C GLU A 134 -57.07 18.97 -22.72
N VAL A 135 -57.73 18.68 -23.86
CA VAL A 135 -57.23 17.69 -24.82
C VAL A 135 -55.89 18.13 -25.41
N ALA A 136 -55.71 19.41 -25.71
CA ALA A 136 -54.45 19.95 -26.20
C ALA A 136 -53.33 19.82 -25.15
N GLU A 137 -53.61 20.15 -23.89
CA GLU A 137 -52.65 20.00 -22.78
C GLU A 137 -52.27 18.53 -22.57
N LEU A 138 -53.23 17.62 -22.49
CA LEU A 138 -52.97 16.18 -22.33
C LEU A 138 -52.22 15.59 -23.52
N THR A 139 -52.51 16.06 -24.74
CA THR A 139 -51.78 15.62 -25.94
C THR A 139 -50.33 16.09 -25.90
N ALA A 140 -50.08 17.34 -25.46
CA ALA A 140 -48.72 17.86 -25.30
C ALA A 140 -47.95 17.08 -24.22
N LEU A 141 -48.55 16.85 -23.06
CA LEU A 141 -47.95 16.06 -21.97
C LEU A 141 -47.67 14.62 -22.40
N HIS A 142 -48.58 13.99 -23.16
CA HIS A 142 -48.37 12.66 -23.71
C HIS A 142 -47.22 12.62 -24.71
N ALA A 143 -47.16 13.59 -25.63
CA ALA A 143 -46.08 13.69 -26.61
C ALA A 143 -44.71 13.87 -25.93
N GLU A 144 -44.63 14.70 -24.89
CA GLU A 144 -43.42 14.90 -24.10
C GLU A 144 -43.00 13.61 -23.37
N ALA A 145 -43.93 12.96 -22.67
CA ALA A 145 -43.68 11.70 -21.98
C ALA A 145 -43.24 10.59 -22.96
N HIS A 146 -43.86 10.52 -24.14
CA HIS A 146 -43.50 9.56 -25.18
C HIS A 146 -42.11 9.85 -25.77
N ALA A 147 -41.78 11.13 -25.99
CA ALA A 147 -40.45 11.54 -26.45
C ALA A 147 -39.35 11.16 -25.43
N LEU A 148 -39.60 11.39 -24.14
CA LEU A 148 -38.67 11.02 -23.05
C LEU A 148 -38.52 9.50 -22.94
N ALA A 149 -39.63 8.75 -23.04
CA ALA A 149 -39.60 7.30 -23.07
C ALA A 149 -38.80 6.77 -24.27
N GLY A 150 -38.95 7.38 -25.44
CA GLY A 150 -38.19 7.05 -26.64
C GLY A 150 -36.67 7.21 -26.48
N GLN A 151 -36.22 8.18 -25.68
CA GLN A 151 -34.79 8.42 -25.42
C GLN A 151 -34.19 7.49 -24.34
N THR A 152 -35.04 6.87 -23.51
CA THR A 152 -34.59 6.07 -22.35
C THR A 152 -33.71 4.90 -22.76
N HIS A 153 -34.03 4.23 -23.87
CA HIS A 153 -33.22 3.10 -24.35
C HIS A 153 -31.81 3.54 -24.76
N SER A 154 -31.71 4.60 -25.58
CA SER A 154 -30.41 5.17 -26.00
C SER A 154 -29.59 5.68 -24.82
N ALA A 155 -30.23 6.28 -23.81
CA ALA A 155 -29.56 6.71 -22.59
C ALA A 155 -28.99 5.52 -21.80
N ARG A 156 -29.75 4.42 -21.67
CA ARG A 156 -29.29 3.18 -21.03
C ARG A 156 -28.13 2.53 -21.78
N GLU A 157 -28.17 2.50 -23.10
CA GLU A 157 -27.07 1.96 -23.90
C GLU A 157 -25.79 2.79 -23.77
N THR A 158 -25.94 4.12 -23.72
CA THR A 158 -24.82 5.04 -23.51
C THR A 158 -24.20 4.86 -22.13
N LEU A 159 -25.02 4.75 -21.08
CA LEU A 159 -24.56 4.44 -19.73
C LEU A 159 -23.85 3.08 -19.69
N ALA A 160 -24.47 2.02 -20.22
CA ALA A 160 -23.85 0.70 -20.24
C ALA A 160 -22.52 0.66 -21.01
N ARG A 161 -22.36 1.49 -22.04
CA ARG A 161 -21.08 1.65 -22.75
C ARG A 161 -20.04 2.34 -21.87
N ALA A 162 -20.41 3.44 -21.22
CA ALA A 162 -19.53 4.18 -20.32
C ALA A 162 -19.10 3.32 -19.12
N ASP A 163 -20.00 2.50 -18.57
CA ASP A 163 -19.71 1.58 -17.46
C ASP A 163 -18.67 0.52 -17.87
N ARG A 164 -18.85 -0.11 -19.04
CA ARG A 164 -17.86 -1.07 -19.57
C ARG A 164 -16.49 -0.42 -19.80
N GLU A 165 -16.47 0.78 -20.37
CA GLU A 165 -15.23 1.54 -20.59
C GLU A 165 -14.55 1.93 -19.27
N HIS A 166 -15.33 2.28 -18.26
CA HIS A 166 -14.82 2.54 -16.91
C HIS A 166 -14.22 1.28 -16.28
N GLU A 167 -14.91 0.15 -16.34
CA GLU A 167 -14.43 -1.14 -15.81
C GLU A 167 -13.13 -1.59 -16.49
N GLU A 168 -13.05 -1.46 -17.82
CA GLU A 168 -11.85 -1.75 -18.61
C GLU A 168 -10.66 -0.87 -18.17
N ARG A 169 -10.89 0.45 -18.02
CA ARG A 169 -9.86 1.40 -17.56
C ARG A 169 -9.39 1.11 -16.14
N VAL A 170 -10.30 0.84 -15.22
CA VAL A 170 -9.97 0.50 -13.82
C VAL A 170 -9.14 -0.79 -13.77
N THR A 171 -9.50 -1.78 -14.58
CA THR A 171 -8.75 -3.04 -14.66
C THR A 171 -7.35 -2.81 -15.21
N ALA A 172 -7.21 -2.05 -16.31
CA ALA A 172 -5.93 -1.69 -16.90
C ALA A 172 -5.04 -0.88 -15.94
N GLN A 173 -5.62 0.06 -15.18
CA GLN A 173 -4.94 0.82 -14.15
C GLN A 173 -4.38 -0.10 -13.06
N ARG A 174 -5.23 -0.97 -12.47
CA ARG A 174 -4.80 -1.92 -11.43
C ARG A 174 -3.69 -2.86 -11.91
N GLU A 175 -3.75 -3.30 -13.17
CA GLU A 175 -2.65 -4.08 -13.76
C GLU A 175 -1.36 -3.27 -13.90
N ALA A 176 -1.45 -2.01 -14.32
CA ALA A 176 -0.29 -1.13 -14.41
C ALA A 176 0.35 -0.90 -13.04
N GLU A 177 -0.46 -0.61 -12.01
CA GLU A 177 -0.02 -0.45 -10.62
C GLU A 177 0.70 -1.71 -10.10
N ARG A 178 0.12 -2.89 -10.33
CA ARG A 178 0.76 -4.17 -9.97
C ARG A 178 2.10 -4.37 -10.67
N ARG A 179 2.21 -4.03 -11.96
CA ARG A 179 3.47 -4.10 -12.70
C ARG A 179 4.52 -3.13 -12.17
N VAL A 180 4.12 -1.91 -11.80
CA VAL A 180 5.02 -0.92 -11.20
C VAL A 180 5.53 -1.42 -9.85
N ALA A 181 4.63 -1.87 -8.97
CA ALA A 181 5.00 -2.41 -7.67
C ALA A 181 6.00 -3.58 -7.80
N ALA A 182 5.72 -4.55 -8.68
CA ALA A 182 6.61 -5.69 -8.90
C ALA A 182 8.00 -5.28 -9.42
N ARG A 183 8.07 -4.29 -10.32
CA ARG A 183 9.36 -3.77 -10.83
C ARG A 183 10.13 -3.02 -9.77
N THR A 184 9.46 -2.21 -8.95
CA THR A 184 10.08 -1.48 -7.84
C THR A 184 10.68 -2.45 -6.82
N SER A 185 9.92 -3.46 -6.39
CA SER A 185 10.43 -4.47 -5.45
C SER A 185 11.60 -5.27 -6.03
N ARG A 186 11.58 -5.59 -7.33
CA ARG A 186 12.70 -6.26 -7.99
C ARG A 186 13.94 -5.37 -8.04
N ARG A 187 13.79 -4.08 -8.34
CA ARG A 187 14.90 -3.12 -8.32
C ARG A 187 15.51 -3.05 -6.93
N GLU A 188 14.70 -2.86 -5.89
CA GLU A 188 15.18 -2.79 -4.51
C GLU A 188 15.88 -4.08 -4.05
N ALA A 189 15.44 -5.25 -4.53
CA ALA A 189 16.12 -6.50 -4.25
C ALA A 189 17.49 -6.56 -4.93
N LEU A 190 17.60 -6.13 -6.19
CA LEU A 190 18.87 -6.05 -6.91
C LEU A 190 19.82 -5.02 -6.28
N ASP A 191 19.31 -3.87 -5.84
CA ASP A 191 20.12 -2.86 -5.16
C ASP A 191 20.73 -3.41 -3.86
N ARG A 192 19.94 -4.17 -3.08
CA ARG A 192 20.44 -4.85 -1.86
C ARG A 192 21.46 -5.94 -2.17
N GLU A 193 21.25 -6.71 -3.24
CA GLU A 193 22.20 -7.74 -3.68
C GLU A 193 23.52 -7.10 -4.13
N GLN A 194 23.45 -6.01 -4.90
CA GLN A 194 24.62 -5.25 -5.33
C GLN A 194 25.40 -4.70 -4.13
N LEU A 195 24.73 -4.09 -3.15
CA LEU A 195 25.40 -3.61 -1.93
C LEU A 195 26.09 -4.75 -1.17
N THR A 196 25.44 -5.90 -1.03
CA THR A 196 26.05 -7.09 -0.41
C THR A 196 27.31 -7.53 -1.15
N LEU A 197 27.25 -7.62 -2.48
CA LEU A 197 28.39 -8.00 -3.31
C LEU A 197 29.53 -6.97 -3.24
N ASP A 198 29.22 -5.68 -3.22
CA ASP A 198 30.21 -4.61 -3.08
C ASP A 198 30.91 -4.69 -1.71
N GLU A 199 30.17 -4.99 -0.64
CA GLU A 199 30.74 -5.22 0.69
C GLU A 199 31.60 -6.49 0.75
N GLU A 200 31.21 -7.57 0.08
CA GLU A 200 32.01 -8.80 -0.04
C GLU A 200 33.30 -8.55 -0.83
N LEU A 201 33.23 -7.83 -1.94
CA LEU A 201 34.40 -7.45 -2.74
C LEU A 201 35.33 -6.53 -1.94
N ALA A 202 34.78 -5.55 -1.21
CA ALA A 202 35.56 -4.67 -0.35
C ALA A 202 36.28 -5.45 0.75
N ARG A 203 35.59 -6.38 1.43
CA ARG A 203 36.18 -7.28 2.44
C ARG A 203 37.25 -8.19 1.84
N GLY A 204 36.96 -8.85 0.73
CA GLY A 204 37.89 -9.77 0.07
C GLY A 204 39.15 -9.08 -0.46
N ARG A 205 39.01 -7.85 -0.98
CA ARG A 205 40.12 -7.02 -1.45
C ARG A 205 40.94 -6.42 -0.30
N GLY A 206 40.31 -6.07 0.81
CA GLY A 206 40.96 -5.34 1.90
C GLY A 206 41.57 -4.02 1.42
N ALA A 207 42.85 -3.81 1.70
CA ALA A 207 43.58 -2.58 1.33
C ALA A 207 44.15 -2.57 -0.11
N PHE A 208 44.01 -3.66 -0.86
CA PHE A 208 44.62 -3.82 -2.20
C PHE A 208 43.73 -3.22 -3.29
N ALA A 209 44.21 -3.08 -4.54
CA ALA A 209 43.38 -2.55 -5.62
C ALA A 209 42.39 -3.60 -6.17
N THR A 210 42.72 -4.89 -6.06
CA THR A 210 41.85 -6.00 -6.49
C THR A 210 41.95 -7.19 -5.53
N VAL A 211 40.93 -8.07 -5.55
CA VAL A 211 40.96 -9.34 -4.81
C VAL A 211 42.12 -10.22 -5.27
N ALA A 212 42.43 -10.22 -6.57
CA ALA A 212 43.54 -10.96 -7.14
C ALA A 212 44.90 -10.48 -6.58
N GLU A 213 45.09 -9.18 -6.46
CA GLU A 213 46.31 -8.62 -5.87
C GLU A 213 46.48 -9.02 -4.39
N HIS A 214 45.38 -8.99 -3.62
CA HIS A 214 45.39 -9.46 -2.24
C HIS A 214 45.74 -10.96 -2.17
N ALA A 215 45.12 -11.79 -3.02
CA ALA A 215 45.40 -13.22 -3.10
C ALA A 215 46.87 -13.50 -3.39
N THR A 216 47.46 -12.86 -4.41
CA THR A 216 48.89 -13.00 -4.74
C THR A 216 49.81 -12.53 -3.59
N ARG A 217 49.38 -11.55 -2.80
CA ARG A 217 50.14 -11.12 -1.61
C ARG A 217 50.08 -12.17 -0.50
N LEU A 218 48.91 -12.76 -0.26
CA LEU A 218 48.73 -13.84 0.72
C LEU A 218 49.50 -15.10 0.32
N GLU A 219 49.41 -15.52 -0.94
CA GLU A 219 50.16 -16.67 -1.49
C GLU A 219 51.67 -16.50 -1.30
N ARG A 220 52.21 -15.31 -1.61
CA ARG A 220 53.63 -15.01 -1.37
C ARG A 220 54.01 -15.09 0.11
N ARG A 221 53.16 -14.61 1.02
CA ARG A 221 53.40 -14.71 2.47
C ARG A 221 53.35 -16.15 2.95
N ILE A 222 52.39 -16.94 2.46
CA ILE A 222 52.29 -18.38 2.78
C ILE A 222 53.55 -19.11 2.31
N ALA A 223 54.00 -18.88 1.08
CA ALA A 223 55.22 -19.50 0.55
C ALA A 223 56.45 -19.17 1.41
N LEU A 224 56.62 -17.91 1.82
CA LEU A 224 57.71 -17.51 2.73
C LEU A 224 57.63 -18.19 4.09
N LEU A 225 56.42 -18.32 4.66
CA LEU A 225 56.24 -18.99 5.94
C LEU A 225 56.52 -20.50 5.84
N VAL A 226 56.07 -21.14 4.77
CA VAL A 226 56.37 -22.56 4.50
C VAL A 226 57.89 -22.77 4.38
N ASP A 227 58.58 -21.93 3.60
CA ASP A 227 60.03 -21.99 3.44
C ASP A 227 60.78 -21.78 4.77
N ALA A 228 60.38 -20.79 5.56
CA ALA A 228 60.94 -20.54 6.89
C ALA A 228 60.75 -21.74 7.82
N THR A 229 59.56 -22.36 7.83
CA THR A 229 59.33 -23.58 8.64
C THR A 229 60.16 -24.76 8.16
N GLY A 230 60.40 -24.88 6.85
CA GLY A 230 61.32 -25.88 6.30
C GLY A 230 62.75 -25.65 6.80
N THR A 231 63.24 -24.42 6.71
CA THR A 231 64.58 -24.05 7.17
C THR A 231 64.80 -24.32 8.67
N VAL A 232 63.80 -24.04 9.52
CA VAL A 232 63.88 -24.34 10.95
C VAL A 232 63.99 -25.86 11.19
N ARG A 233 63.19 -26.67 10.49
CA ARG A 233 63.26 -28.14 10.59
C ARG A 233 64.61 -28.68 10.11
N ASP A 234 65.14 -28.13 9.04
CA ASP A 234 66.46 -28.53 8.52
C ASP A 234 67.58 -28.19 9.52
N ALA A 235 67.49 -27.03 10.18
CA ALA A 235 68.43 -26.64 11.23
C ALA A 235 68.34 -27.55 12.47
N GLU A 236 67.12 -27.92 12.91
CA GLU A 236 66.89 -28.86 14.01
C GLU A 236 67.48 -30.26 13.67
N LEU A 237 67.24 -30.74 12.45
CA LEU A 237 67.79 -32.01 11.97
C LEU A 237 69.33 -31.97 11.88
N ALA A 238 69.91 -30.86 11.41
CA ALA A 238 71.35 -30.69 11.36
C ALA A 238 71.97 -30.67 12.76
N ALA A 239 71.35 -29.98 13.73
CA ALA A 239 71.79 -29.98 15.13
C ALA A 239 71.72 -31.37 15.76
N GLN A 240 70.65 -32.13 15.50
CA GLN A 240 70.54 -33.52 15.95
C GLN A 240 71.65 -34.40 15.36
N ARG A 241 71.91 -34.29 14.05
CA ARG A 241 72.98 -35.05 13.38
C ARG A 241 74.37 -34.67 13.88
N LEU A 242 74.61 -33.41 14.20
CA LEU A 242 75.87 -32.95 14.81
C LEU A 242 76.04 -33.61 16.19
N LYS A 243 75.01 -33.58 17.04
CA LYS A 243 75.03 -34.27 18.33
C LYS A 243 75.33 -35.77 18.18
N GLU A 244 74.66 -36.45 17.25
CA GLU A 244 74.90 -37.87 16.96
C GLU A 244 76.31 -38.15 16.42
N ALA A 245 76.92 -37.20 15.69
CA ALA A 245 78.29 -37.30 15.22
C ALA A 245 79.30 -37.09 16.35
N ASP A 246 79.07 -36.10 17.21
CA ASP A 246 79.88 -35.83 18.40
C ASP A 246 79.85 -37.01 19.38
N ASP A 247 78.66 -37.58 19.64
CA ASP A 247 78.49 -38.77 20.47
C ASP A 247 79.29 -39.96 19.88
N ARG A 248 79.18 -40.22 18.56
CA ARG A 248 79.96 -41.28 17.88
C ARG A 248 81.47 -41.05 17.91
N LEU A 249 81.90 -39.79 17.78
CA LEU A 249 83.31 -39.42 17.84
C LEU A 249 83.89 -39.64 19.25
N ALA A 250 83.14 -39.26 20.30
CA ALA A 250 83.49 -39.54 21.68
C ALA A 250 83.61 -41.05 21.94
N ASP A 251 82.62 -41.83 21.50
CA ASP A 251 82.64 -43.30 21.62
C ASP A 251 83.84 -43.94 20.88
N ALA A 252 84.22 -43.40 19.72
CA ALA A 252 85.38 -43.88 18.97
C ALA A 252 86.70 -43.53 19.67
N ALA A 253 86.84 -42.31 20.20
CA ALA A 253 88.03 -41.87 20.94
C ALA A 253 88.23 -42.70 22.22
N TYR A 254 87.14 -42.95 22.96
CA TYR A 254 87.19 -43.79 24.16
C TYR A 254 87.58 -45.24 23.84
N ARG A 255 87.02 -45.82 22.77
CA ARG A 255 87.41 -47.17 22.30
C ARG A 255 88.87 -47.26 21.88
N ALA A 256 89.45 -46.17 21.39
CA ALA A 256 90.87 -46.08 21.04
C ALA A 256 91.78 -45.79 22.24
N GLY A 257 91.23 -45.67 23.46
CA GLY A 257 91.99 -45.47 24.69
C GLY A 257 92.24 -44.01 25.09
N PHE A 258 91.63 -43.04 24.38
CA PHE A 258 91.73 -41.62 24.70
C PHE A 258 90.57 -41.19 25.60
N THR A 259 90.81 -40.22 26.48
CA THR A 259 89.77 -39.70 27.38
C THR A 259 88.82 -38.72 26.69
N THR A 260 89.26 -38.09 25.59
CA THR A 260 88.42 -37.18 24.77
C THR A 260 88.77 -37.25 23.28
N PRO A 261 87.84 -36.88 22.37
CA PRO A 261 88.15 -36.69 20.95
C PRO A 261 89.33 -35.75 20.66
N ALA A 262 89.48 -34.67 21.43
CA ALA A 262 90.55 -33.69 21.24
C ALA A 262 91.93 -34.29 21.54
N GLU A 263 92.02 -35.16 22.54
CA GLU A 263 93.25 -35.90 22.86
C GLU A 263 93.65 -36.85 21.72
N ALA A 264 92.68 -37.58 21.14
CA ALA A 264 92.90 -38.45 19.99
C ALA A 264 93.40 -37.67 18.75
N ALA A 265 92.79 -36.52 18.46
CA ALA A 265 93.21 -35.67 17.34
C ALA A 265 94.63 -35.09 17.55
N ALA A 266 94.97 -34.69 18.77
CA ALA A 266 96.30 -34.19 19.11
C ALA A 266 97.39 -35.27 19.01
N ALA A 267 97.06 -36.55 19.25
CA ALA A 267 97.99 -37.66 19.07
C ALA A 267 98.33 -37.88 17.58
N LEU A 268 97.32 -37.84 16.70
CA LEU A 268 97.48 -37.93 15.23
C LEU A 268 98.38 -36.83 14.65
N LEU A 269 98.28 -35.61 15.19
CA LEU A 269 99.09 -34.47 14.75
C LEU A 269 100.55 -34.50 15.27
N ARG A 270 100.89 -35.39 16.20
CA ARG A 270 102.29 -35.57 16.68
C ARG A 270 103.02 -36.70 15.95
N GLU A 271 102.31 -37.56 15.23
CA GLU A 271 102.88 -38.72 14.52
C GLU A 271 103.04 -38.51 13.00
N GLY A 272 102.66 -37.34 12.47
CA GLY A 272 102.92 -36.91 11.08
C GLY A 272 103.91 -35.76 11.01
#